data_AF-A0A081B3B0-F1
#
_entry.id   AF-A0A081B3B0-F1
#
_cell.length_a   1.000
_cell.length_b   1.000
_cell.length_c   1.000
_cell.angle_alpha   90.00
_cell.angle_beta   90.00
_cell.angle_gamma   90.00
#
_symmetry.space_group_name_H-M   'P 1'
#
loop_
_entity.id
_entity.type
_entity.pdbx_description
1 polymer ?
#
loop_
_entity_poly.entity_id
_entity_poly.type
_entity_poly.pdbx_seq_one_letter_code
_entity_poly.pdbx_strand_id
1 'polypeptide(L)'
;YQWDRGQPSATEKYATAFGFDVKTLMDSVSASSGVDSMNYSIACTSDSECDTPWEYCGIRAEASSGYCIPAWLALAHAWAPASILEKEPKCPVTFNGVTFKPLDIKALLTGIYDTANISTVFTGVRYNGGNFTIDKYGRNEDPAYRDLNPGFFHIAAANMLGKHKSTFIIDRYASYEVWTQPVDGFKVHDQKVMTPEEAAQTFYGLKAYPWNEAAKSIVHVKSRLSWSNATFAGREAEVDEQTGTGKDYEYLLEMDGVDQIIGGEWLNKSNDDHPDFLWFPEGKPAADTVTDTGLSYANVTMLLEKSVACDQ
;
A
#
# COMPACT_ATOMS: atom_id res chain seq x y z
N TYR A 1 15.05 12.43 6.23
CA TYR A 1 15.55 11.59 7.33
C TYR A 1 16.94 11.05 6.99
N GLN A 2 17.87 11.03 7.95
CA GLN A 2 19.20 10.41 7.79
C GLN A 2 19.12 8.93 8.18
N TRP A 3 18.80 8.08 7.20
CA TRP A 3 18.63 6.64 7.44
C TRP A 3 19.94 5.91 7.73
N ASP A 4 21.06 6.43 7.21
CA ASP A 4 22.40 5.95 7.49
C ASP A 4 23.09 6.92 8.46
N ARG A 5 23.35 6.45 9.68
CA ARG A 5 23.77 7.30 10.78
C ARG A 5 25.10 7.98 10.47
N GLY A 6 25.12 9.31 10.54
CA GLY A 6 26.31 10.11 10.24
C GLY A 6 26.56 10.33 8.74
N GLN A 7 25.63 9.92 7.87
CA GLN A 7 25.64 10.27 6.46
C GLN A 7 24.54 11.29 6.15
N PRO A 8 24.76 12.15 5.12
CA PRO A 8 23.72 13.03 4.60
C PRO A 8 22.45 12.27 4.21
N SER A 9 21.29 12.91 4.38
CA SER A 9 20.01 12.33 3.94
C SER A 9 19.92 12.25 2.41
N ALA A 10 19.01 11.42 1.86
CA ALA A 10 18.82 11.32 0.42
C ALA A 10 18.52 12.68 -0.24
N THR A 11 17.70 13.51 0.41
CA THR A 11 17.37 14.87 -0.04
C THR A 11 18.59 15.80 0.00
N GLU A 12 19.39 15.74 1.07
CA GLU A 12 20.62 16.54 1.19
C GLU A 12 21.65 16.16 0.12
N LYS A 13 21.80 14.85 -0.15
CA LYS A 13 22.63 14.33 -1.24
C LYS A 13 22.14 14.85 -2.59
N TYR A 14 20.83 14.79 -2.84
CA TYR A 14 20.24 15.30 -4.08
C TYR A 14 20.50 16.80 -4.25
N ALA A 15 20.22 17.60 -3.21
CA ALA A 15 20.48 19.03 -3.25
C ALA A 15 21.94 19.33 -3.60
N THR A 16 22.88 18.68 -2.90
CA THR A 16 24.31 18.87 -3.11
C THR A 16 24.75 18.48 -4.53
N ALA A 17 24.31 17.31 -5.02
CA ALA A 17 24.76 16.79 -6.31
C ALA A 17 24.21 17.57 -7.51
N PHE A 18 23.00 18.14 -7.37
CA PHE A 18 22.30 18.86 -8.44
C PHE A 18 22.29 20.39 -8.25
N GLY A 19 23.03 20.91 -7.27
CA GLY A 19 23.26 22.35 -7.10
C GLY A 19 22.09 23.13 -6.51
N PHE A 20 21.24 22.49 -5.71
CA PHE A 20 20.21 23.18 -4.92
C PHE A 20 20.77 23.64 -3.56
N ASP A 21 20.15 24.68 -3.00
CA ASP A 21 20.36 25.01 -1.59
C ASP A 21 19.79 23.90 -0.70
N VAL A 22 20.67 23.29 0.11
CA VAL A 22 20.34 22.13 0.94
C VAL A 22 19.21 22.43 1.90
N LYS A 23 19.29 23.57 2.60
CA LYS A 23 18.30 23.93 3.62
C LYS A 23 16.94 24.15 2.98
N THR A 24 16.89 24.90 1.89
CA THR A 24 15.65 25.20 1.16
C THR A 24 14.98 23.91 0.68
N LEU A 25 15.71 23.00 0.04
CA LEU A 25 15.12 21.75 -0.44
C LEU A 25 14.62 20.87 0.72
N MET A 26 15.39 20.75 1.80
CA MET A 26 14.98 19.96 2.97
C MET A 26 13.77 20.56 3.69
N ASP A 27 13.66 21.89 3.76
CA ASP A 27 12.50 22.60 4.30
C ASP A 27 11.27 22.35 3.42
N SER A 28 11.40 22.46 2.09
CA SER A 28 10.30 22.17 1.14
C SER A 28 9.82 20.71 1.22
N VAL A 29 10.73 19.74 1.30
CA VAL A 29 10.36 18.33 1.49
C VAL A 29 9.65 18.13 2.83
N SER A 30 10.12 18.76 3.90
CA SER A 30 9.47 18.65 5.20
C SER A 30 8.07 19.27 5.22
N ALA A 31 7.88 20.40 4.54
CA ALA A 31 6.58 21.06 4.44
C ALA A 31 5.59 20.29 3.55
N SER A 32 6.10 19.54 2.56
CA SER A 32 5.27 18.73 1.66
C SER A 32 4.78 17.43 2.32
N SER A 33 5.69 16.67 2.94
CA SER A 33 5.37 15.32 3.44
C SER A 33 6.19 14.87 4.66
N GLY A 34 6.84 15.81 5.36
CA GLY A 34 7.63 15.53 6.55
C GLY A 34 7.01 16.04 7.84
N VAL A 35 7.84 16.52 8.77
CA VAL A 35 7.38 17.01 10.07
C VAL A 35 6.54 18.28 9.92
N ASP A 36 7.03 19.23 9.15
CA ASP A 36 6.40 20.55 8.96
C ASP A 36 5.05 20.48 8.21
N SER A 37 4.75 19.37 7.51
CA SER A 37 3.42 19.15 6.92
C SER A 37 2.35 18.85 7.98
N MET A 38 2.75 18.59 9.24
CA MET A 38 1.88 18.33 10.38
C MET A 38 1.71 19.56 11.29
N ASN A 39 1.93 20.76 10.76
CA ASN A 39 1.90 22.01 11.54
C ASN A 39 0.53 22.36 12.18
N TYR A 40 -0.53 21.65 11.81
CA TYR A 40 -1.86 21.74 12.39
C TYR A 40 -2.06 20.81 13.60
N SER A 41 -1.11 19.89 13.84
CA SER A 41 -1.13 18.97 14.98
C SER A 41 -0.58 19.62 16.25
N ILE A 42 -0.60 18.87 17.35
CA ILE A 42 -0.10 19.30 18.66
C ILE A 42 1.41 19.55 18.56
N ALA A 43 1.83 20.75 18.92
CA ALA A 43 3.25 21.07 19.04
C ALA A 43 3.87 20.32 20.23
N CYS A 44 5.06 19.77 20.04
CA CYS A 44 5.71 18.93 21.05
C CYS A 44 7.23 19.09 21.08
N THR A 45 7.83 18.67 22.18
CA THR A 45 9.27 18.54 22.43
C THR A 45 9.66 17.14 22.89
N SER A 46 8.67 16.30 23.23
CA SER A 46 8.84 14.89 23.62
C SER A 46 7.55 14.10 23.40
N ASP A 47 7.65 12.78 23.31
CA ASP A 47 6.49 11.89 23.06
C ASP A 47 5.41 11.99 24.15
N SER A 48 5.77 12.35 25.38
CA SER A 48 4.80 12.47 26.50
C SER A 48 3.80 13.62 26.33
N GLU A 49 4.05 14.53 25.37
CA GLU A 49 3.17 15.66 25.06
C GLU A 49 2.13 15.32 23.98
N CYS A 50 2.19 14.11 23.40
CA CYS A 50 1.23 13.65 22.40
C CYS A 50 0.01 12.98 23.04
N ASP A 51 -1.16 13.17 22.41
CA ASP A 51 -2.46 12.80 22.98
C ASP A 51 -2.66 11.28 23.03
N THR A 52 -2.03 10.54 22.11
CA THR A 52 -2.25 9.10 21.98
C THR A 52 -0.94 8.30 22.02
N PRO A 53 -0.97 7.03 22.48
CA PRO A 53 0.21 6.15 22.47
C PRO A 53 0.75 5.81 21.07
N TRP A 54 -0.02 6.13 20.02
CA TRP A 54 0.28 5.81 18.63
C TRP A 54 0.80 7.03 17.86
N GLU A 55 1.00 8.15 18.55
CA GLU A 55 1.64 9.35 18.03
C GLU A 55 3.02 9.50 18.66
N TYR A 56 3.95 10.01 17.86
CA TYR A 56 5.31 10.31 18.29
C TYR A 56 5.63 11.76 17.99
N CYS A 57 6.47 12.36 18.83
CA CYS A 57 6.91 13.72 18.62
C CYS A 57 7.95 13.77 17.50
N GLY A 58 7.51 14.14 16.29
CA GLY A 58 8.37 14.28 15.13
C GLY A 58 9.15 15.59 15.20
N ILE A 59 10.46 15.52 15.42
CA ILE A 59 11.35 16.69 15.52
C ILE A 59 12.38 16.63 14.39
N ARG A 60 12.54 17.74 13.65
CA ARG A 60 13.58 17.87 12.61
C ARG A 60 14.97 17.93 13.24
N ALA A 61 16.00 17.46 12.55
CA ALA A 61 17.36 17.31 13.10
C ALA A 61 17.95 18.59 13.73
N GLU A 62 17.63 19.76 13.19
CA GLU A 62 18.12 21.07 13.67
C GLU A 62 17.08 21.85 14.50
N ALA A 63 15.95 21.21 14.85
CA ALA A 63 14.86 21.84 15.59
C ALA A 63 14.83 21.38 17.06
N SER A 64 14.35 22.23 17.95
CA SER A 64 14.15 21.92 19.37
C SER A 64 12.71 21.49 19.71
N SER A 65 11.81 21.58 18.75
CA SER A 65 10.39 21.23 18.87
C SER A 65 9.86 20.79 17.50
N GLY A 66 8.72 20.12 17.51
CA GLY A 66 8.04 19.67 16.31
C GLY A 66 6.57 19.45 16.56
N TYR A 67 6.01 18.39 15.96
CA TYR A 67 4.58 18.10 16.01
C TYR A 67 4.34 16.62 16.35
N CYS A 68 3.22 16.32 16.99
CA CYS A 68 2.77 14.95 17.21
C CYS A 68 2.28 14.35 15.90
N ILE A 69 2.89 13.25 15.48
CA ILE A 69 2.66 12.60 14.18
C ILE A 69 2.22 11.15 14.44
N PRO A 70 1.09 10.70 13.86
CA PRO A 70 0.68 9.31 13.94
C PRO A 70 1.73 8.37 13.32
N ALA A 71 2.02 7.27 13.99
CA ALA A 71 3.06 6.32 13.60
C ALA A 71 2.83 5.67 12.23
N TRP A 72 1.57 5.57 11.81
CA TRP A 72 1.17 4.97 10.53
C TRP A 72 1.35 5.92 9.35
N LEU A 73 1.50 7.23 9.61
CA LEU A 73 1.65 8.21 8.54
C LEU A 73 2.97 7.98 7.80
N ALA A 74 2.84 7.61 6.52
CA ALA A 74 3.97 7.27 5.66
C ALA A 74 3.63 7.51 4.19
N LEU A 75 4.63 7.33 3.32
CA LEU A 75 4.49 7.45 1.87
C LEU A 75 4.23 6.09 1.19
N ALA A 76 3.41 5.23 1.82
CA ALA A 76 3.15 3.89 1.30
C ALA A 76 2.43 3.93 -0.06
N HIS A 77 1.53 4.91 -0.27
CA HIS A 77 0.86 5.17 -1.55
C HIS A 77 1.81 5.53 -2.69
N ALA A 78 2.97 6.11 -2.37
CA ALA A 78 4.00 6.48 -3.34
C ALA A 78 5.03 5.36 -3.54
N TRP A 79 5.41 4.68 -2.46
CA TRP A 79 6.35 3.57 -2.49
C TRP A 79 5.79 2.37 -3.26
N ALA A 80 4.54 1.99 -3.04
CA ALA A 80 3.93 0.84 -3.69
C ALA A 80 3.98 0.90 -5.23
N PRO A 81 3.51 1.96 -5.92
CA PRO A 81 3.61 2.06 -7.37
C PRO A 81 5.06 2.17 -7.85
N ALA A 82 5.94 2.88 -7.12
CA ALA A 82 7.36 2.94 -7.47
C ALA A 82 8.02 1.56 -7.42
N SER A 83 7.67 0.72 -6.45
CA SER A 83 8.19 -0.65 -6.31
C SER A 83 7.75 -1.59 -7.42
N ILE A 84 6.61 -1.31 -8.07
CA ILE A 84 6.06 -2.11 -9.17
C ILE A 84 6.64 -1.64 -10.51
N LEU A 85 6.72 -0.32 -10.72
CA LEU A 85 7.02 0.27 -12.02
C LEU A 85 8.51 0.48 -12.24
N GLU A 86 9.27 0.76 -11.18
CA GLU A 86 10.71 0.99 -11.27
C GLU A 86 11.52 -0.28 -11.10
N LYS A 87 12.68 -0.32 -11.77
CA LYS A 87 13.66 -1.35 -11.47
C LYS A 87 14.23 -1.09 -10.08
N GLU A 88 14.60 -2.16 -9.39
CA GLU A 88 15.26 -2.01 -8.10
C GLU A 88 16.72 -1.53 -8.28
N PRO A 89 17.14 -0.42 -7.63
CA PRO A 89 18.54 0.01 -7.63
C PRO A 89 19.42 -1.02 -6.90
N LYS A 90 20.59 -1.34 -7.46
CA LYS A 90 21.44 -2.46 -6.98
C LYS A 90 22.74 -2.00 -6.35
N CYS A 91 23.44 -1.08 -7.01
CA CYS A 91 24.76 -0.62 -6.58
C CYS A 91 24.76 0.87 -6.22
N PRO A 92 25.63 1.33 -5.31
CA PRO A 92 25.84 2.76 -5.10
C PRO A 92 26.32 3.46 -6.38
N VAL A 93 25.92 4.71 -6.58
CA VAL A 93 26.28 5.56 -7.72
C VAL A 93 26.92 6.83 -7.20
N THR A 94 28.04 7.26 -7.78
CA THR A 94 28.64 8.56 -7.45
C THR A 94 28.34 9.55 -8.57
N PHE A 95 27.70 10.66 -8.23
CA PHE A 95 27.38 11.73 -9.17
C PHE A 95 27.78 13.08 -8.57
N ASN A 96 28.56 13.86 -9.31
CA ASN A 96 29.09 15.17 -8.86
C ASN A 96 29.73 15.13 -7.46
N GLY A 97 30.50 14.07 -7.17
CA GLY A 97 31.19 13.91 -5.89
C GLY A 97 30.33 13.42 -4.73
N VAL A 98 29.03 13.13 -4.95
CA VAL A 98 28.11 12.60 -3.94
C VAL A 98 27.76 11.15 -4.24
N THR A 99 27.89 10.26 -3.26
CA THR A 99 27.53 8.85 -3.39
C THR A 99 26.09 8.59 -2.90
N PHE A 100 25.25 8.15 -3.82
CA PHE A 100 23.89 7.68 -3.59
C PHE A 100 23.90 6.16 -3.42
N LYS A 101 23.51 5.66 -2.25
CA LYS A 101 23.27 4.23 -2.03
C LYS A 101 21.90 3.84 -2.63
N PRO A 102 21.62 2.55 -2.89
CA PRO A 102 20.32 2.12 -3.40
C PRO A 102 19.12 2.64 -2.62
N LEU A 103 19.21 2.71 -1.28
CA LEU A 103 18.12 3.23 -0.45
C LEU A 103 17.93 4.75 -0.59
N ASP A 104 18.98 5.51 -0.90
CA ASP A 104 18.84 6.94 -1.24
C ASP A 104 18.02 7.12 -2.53
N ILE A 105 18.31 6.29 -3.55
CA ILE A 105 17.59 6.33 -4.83
C ILE A 105 16.13 5.92 -4.64
N LYS A 106 15.87 4.87 -3.85
CA LYS A 106 14.50 4.46 -3.48
C LYS A 106 13.75 5.60 -2.77
N ALA A 107 14.39 6.28 -1.81
CA ALA A 107 13.77 7.40 -1.10
C ALA A 107 13.43 8.58 -2.02
N LEU A 108 14.31 8.90 -2.98
CA LEU A 108 14.07 9.95 -3.97
C LEU A 108 12.94 9.59 -4.94
N LEU A 109 12.89 8.34 -5.41
CA LEU A 109 11.79 7.84 -6.24
C LEU A 109 10.46 7.92 -5.49
N THR A 110 10.40 7.45 -4.24
CA THR A 110 9.18 7.56 -3.41
C THR A 110 8.74 9.02 -3.27
N GLY A 111 9.67 9.96 -3.02
CA GLY A 111 9.34 11.39 -2.94
C GLY A 111 8.81 11.97 -4.25
N ILE A 112 9.22 11.43 -5.41
CA ILE A 112 8.66 11.81 -6.71
C ILE A 112 7.26 11.26 -6.89
N TYR A 113 7.06 9.96 -6.62
CA TYR A 113 5.75 9.30 -6.78
C TYR A 113 4.69 9.84 -5.81
N ASP A 114 5.08 10.49 -4.72
CA ASP A 114 4.17 11.14 -3.75
C ASP A 114 3.43 12.33 -4.37
N THR A 115 4.08 13.07 -5.27
CA THR A 115 3.54 14.33 -5.82
C THR A 115 3.37 14.30 -7.33
N ALA A 116 3.92 13.29 -8.02
CA ALA A 116 3.74 13.11 -9.45
C ALA A 116 2.28 12.79 -9.77
N ASN A 117 1.74 13.44 -10.80
CA ASN A 117 0.41 13.13 -11.31
C ASN A 117 0.46 11.84 -12.15
N ILE A 118 0.10 10.71 -11.54
CA ILE A 118 0.05 9.40 -12.17
C ILE A 118 -1.40 8.94 -12.24
N SER A 119 -1.87 8.62 -13.45
CA SER A 119 -3.19 8.00 -13.63
C SER A 119 -3.25 6.65 -12.93
N THR A 120 -4.34 6.39 -12.22
CA THR A 120 -4.60 5.10 -11.57
C THR A 120 -5.94 4.54 -12.01
N VAL A 121 -6.00 3.21 -12.09
CA VAL A 121 -7.27 2.49 -12.13
C VAL A 121 -7.57 2.09 -10.70
N PHE A 122 -8.62 2.68 -10.12
CA PHE A 122 -9.01 2.48 -8.74
C PHE A 122 -10.34 1.71 -8.67
N THR A 123 -10.40 0.70 -7.81
CA THR A 123 -11.59 -0.14 -7.64
C THR A 123 -11.90 -0.32 -6.16
N GLY A 124 -13.17 -0.13 -5.82
CA GLY A 124 -13.63 0.06 -4.46
C GLY A 124 -13.82 1.54 -4.10
N VAL A 125 -14.66 1.80 -3.13
CA VAL A 125 -14.88 3.04 -2.40
C VAL A 125 -14.17 2.87 -1.07
N ARG A 126 -13.34 3.84 -0.70
CA ARG A 126 -12.62 3.79 0.57
C ARG A 126 -13.62 3.76 1.75
N TYR A 127 -13.50 2.78 2.63
CA TYR A 127 -14.09 2.82 3.95
C TYR A 127 -13.28 3.76 4.86
N ASN A 128 -13.93 4.72 5.51
CA ASN A 128 -13.24 5.74 6.32
C ASN A 128 -13.23 5.42 7.82
N GLY A 129 -13.45 4.14 8.19
CA GLY A 129 -13.59 3.74 9.59
C GLY A 129 -14.91 4.18 10.22
N GLY A 130 -15.08 3.85 11.50
CA GLY A 130 -16.23 4.25 12.30
C GLY A 130 -16.91 3.08 13.01
N ASN A 131 -18.02 3.37 13.69
CA ASN A 131 -18.87 2.34 14.27
C ASN A 131 -19.70 1.70 13.17
N PHE A 132 -19.67 0.39 13.09
CA PHE A 132 -20.51 -0.39 12.18
C PHE A 132 -21.37 -1.38 12.95
N THR A 133 -22.48 -1.76 12.33
CA THR A 133 -23.32 -2.86 12.75
C THR A 133 -22.99 -4.08 11.90
N ILE A 134 -23.07 -5.24 12.54
CA ILE A 134 -22.85 -6.54 11.91
C ILE A 134 -24.19 -7.27 11.90
N ASP A 135 -24.57 -7.81 10.75
CA ASP A 135 -25.77 -8.62 10.66
C ASP A 135 -25.59 -9.98 11.37
N LYS A 136 -26.69 -10.74 11.53
CA LYS A 136 -26.66 -12.04 12.22
C LYS A 136 -25.80 -13.11 11.53
N TYR A 137 -25.26 -12.83 10.33
CA TYR A 137 -24.40 -13.71 9.55
C TYR A 137 -22.95 -13.22 9.51
N GLY A 138 -22.63 -12.17 10.25
CA GLY A 138 -21.28 -11.65 10.37
C GLY A 138 -20.92 -10.60 9.31
N ARG A 139 -21.86 -10.13 8.49
CA ARG A 139 -21.55 -9.14 7.44
C ARG A 139 -21.66 -7.72 7.98
N ASN A 140 -20.71 -6.87 7.62
CA ASN A 140 -20.79 -5.44 7.89
C ASN A 140 -21.97 -4.82 7.12
N GLU A 141 -22.82 -4.04 7.78
CA GLU A 141 -23.98 -3.41 7.13
C GLU A 141 -23.58 -2.22 6.24
N ASP A 142 -22.40 -1.62 6.46
CA ASP A 142 -21.89 -0.52 5.65
C ASP A 142 -21.57 -1.00 4.22
N PRO A 143 -22.22 -0.43 3.17
CA PRO A 143 -21.91 -0.79 1.79
C PRO A 143 -20.46 -0.52 1.41
N ALA A 144 -19.83 0.54 1.94
CA ALA A 144 -18.44 0.87 1.64
C ALA A 144 -17.44 -0.11 2.27
N TYR A 145 -17.85 -0.86 3.30
CA TYR A 145 -17.04 -1.94 3.83
C TYR A 145 -17.16 -3.22 2.98
N ARG A 146 -18.25 -3.40 2.24
CA ARG A 146 -18.54 -4.64 1.49
C ARG A 146 -18.32 -4.54 -0.01
N ASP A 147 -17.91 -3.38 -0.48
CA ASP A 147 -17.90 -3.01 -1.88
C ASP A 147 -16.82 -3.75 -2.69
N LEU A 148 -15.69 -4.13 -2.07
CA LEU A 148 -14.75 -5.09 -2.63
C LEU A 148 -15.31 -6.51 -2.53
N ASN A 149 -16.28 -6.79 -3.39
CA ASN A 149 -16.93 -8.09 -3.48
C ASN A 149 -15.89 -9.21 -3.75
N PRO A 150 -15.94 -10.37 -3.05
CA PRO A 150 -14.95 -11.43 -3.22
C PRO A 150 -14.96 -12.05 -4.62
N GLY A 151 -16.08 -11.99 -5.35
CA GLY A 151 -16.15 -12.36 -6.76
C GLY A 151 -15.24 -11.47 -7.61
N PHE A 152 -15.33 -10.15 -7.43
CA PHE A 152 -14.42 -9.20 -8.09
C PHE A 152 -12.97 -9.40 -7.64
N PHE A 153 -12.72 -9.50 -6.34
CA PHE A 153 -11.37 -9.76 -5.80
C PHE A 153 -10.73 -10.98 -6.44
N HIS A 154 -11.45 -12.11 -6.51
CA HIS A 154 -10.94 -13.35 -7.10
C HIS A 154 -10.64 -13.19 -8.59
N ILE A 155 -11.56 -12.56 -9.35
CA ILE A 155 -11.36 -12.28 -10.78
C ILE A 155 -10.13 -11.40 -10.98
N ALA A 156 -10.02 -10.29 -10.24
CA ALA A 156 -8.90 -9.35 -10.35
C ALA A 156 -7.58 -10.06 -10.02
N ALA A 157 -7.50 -10.72 -8.87
CA ALA A 157 -6.29 -11.42 -8.42
C ALA A 157 -5.84 -12.51 -9.41
N ALA A 158 -6.77 -13.38 -9.83
CA ALA A 158 -6.47 -14.48 -10.74
C ALA A 158 -6.08 -13.98 -12.14
N ASN A 159 -6.75 -12.95 -12.68
CA ASN A 159 -6.45 -12.46 -14.03
C ASN A 159 -5.19 -11.59 -14.03
N MET A 160 -5.02 -10.64 -13.12
CA MET A 160 -3.84 -9.76 -13.10
C MET A 160 -2.55 -10.55 -12.87
N LEU A 161 -2.47 -11.30 -11.77
CA LEU A 161 -1.26 -12.06 -11.41
C LEU A 161 -1.08 -13.30 -12.30
N GLY A 162 -2.17 -14.02 -12.55
CA GLY A 162 -2.15 -15.30 -13.25
C GLY A 162 -2.04 -15.17 -14.77
N LYS A 163 -2.94 -14.41 -15.40
CA LYS A 163 -3.04 -14.33 -16.87
C LYS A 163 -2.24 -13.19 -17.47
N HIS A 164 -2.35 -11.99 -16.90
CA HIS A 164 -1.70 -10.79 -17.43
C HIS A 164 -0.25 -10.65 -16.98
N LYS A 165 0.18 -11.44 -15.98
CA LYS A 165 1.53 -11.35 -15.38
C LYS A 165 1.85 -9.92 -14.92
N SER A 166 0.82 -9.22 -14.46
CA SER A 166 0.88 -7.90 -13.85
C SER A 166 0.55 -8.01 -12.37
N THR A 167 0.59 -6.88 -11.67
CA THR A 167 0.19 -6.82 -10.27
C THR A 167 -0.63 -5.57 -9.98
N PHE A 168 -1.13 -5.48 -8.77
CA PHE A 168 -1.92 -4.39 -8.23
C PHE A 168 -1.49 -4.10 -6.79
N ILE A 169 -2.08 -3.04 -6.25
CA ILE A 169 -1.87 -2.53 -4.92
C ILE A 169 -3.19 -2.64 -4.18
N ILE A 170 -3.14 -2.98 -2.90
CA ILE A 170 -4.31 -3.04 -2.02
C ILE A 170 -4.14 -2.10 -0.83
N ASP A 171 -5.25 -1.65 -0.27
CA ASP A 171 -5.31 -1.37 1.16
C ASP A 171 -5.66 -2.66 1.89
N ARG A 172 -4.76 -3.12 2.76
CA ARG A 172 -4.88 -4.45 3.38
C ARG A 172 -5.96 -4.50 4.48
N TYR A 173 -6.50 -3.35 4.89
CA TYR A 173 -7.54 -3.26 5.92
C TYR A 173 -8.61 -2.24 5.54
N ALA A 174 -9.88 -2.62 5.67
CA ALA A 174 -10.98 -1.66 5.70
C ALA A 174 -11.01 -0.93 7.05
N SER A 175 -10.25 0.17 7.16
CA SER A 175 -10.11 0.96 8.39
C SER A 175 -9.92 2.45 8.11
N TYR A 176 -9.82 3.28 9.16
CA TYR A 176 -9.48 4.69 8.98
C TYR A 176 -8.06 4.88 8.40
N GLU A 177 -7.11 4.09 8.91
CA GLU A 177 -5.73 4.05 8.44
C GLU A 177 -5.64 3.32 7.11
N VAL A 178 -4.87 3.86 6.18
CA VAL A 178 -4.66 3.26 4.86
C VAL A 178 -3.32 2.55 4.84
N TRP A 179 -3.35 1.23 4.69
CA TRP A 179 -2.17 0.38 4.71
C TRP A 179 -1.91 -0.21 3.33
N THR A 180 -1.30 0.62 2.48
CA THR A 180 -1.02 0.30 1.07
C THR A 180 0.09 -0.75 0.93
N GLN A 181 -0.18 -1.85 0.22
CA GLN A 181 0.82 -2.89 -0.08
C GLN A 181 0.80 -3.31 -1.57
N PRO A 182 1.98 -3.41 -2.23
CA PRO A 182 2.08 -4.02 -3.54
C PRO A 182 1.95 -5.55 -3.43
N VAL A 183 1.01 -6.11 -4.17
CA VAL A 183 0.77 -7.56 -4.19
C VAL A 183 1.84 -8.26 -5.01
N ASP A 184 2.28 -9.45 -4.58
CA ASP A 184 3.28 -10.26 -5.30
C ASP A 184 2.80 -11.68 -5.59
N GLY A 185 1.70 -12.13 -4.99
CA GLY A 185 1.20 -13.47 -5.19
C GLY A 185 -0.27 -13.66 -4.85
N PHE A 186 -0.90 -14.60 -5.57
CA PHE A 186 -2.23 -15.10 -5.26
C PHE A 186 -2.25 -16.61 -5.50
N LYS A 187 -2.71 -17.37 -4.51
CA LYS A 187 -2.78 -18.82 -4.57
C LYS A 187 -4.11 -19.31 -4.03
N VAL A 188 -4.84 -20.09 -4.84
CA VAL A 188 -6.01 -20.82 -4.36
C VAL A 188 -5.57 -22.17 -3.82
N HIS A 189 -5.90 -22.45 -2.56
CA HIS A 189 -5.52 -23.68 -1.87
C HIS A 189 -6.61 -24.74 -1.90
N ASP A 190 -7.87 -24.29 -1.82
CA ASP A 190 -9.04 -25.18 -1.81
C ASP A 190 -10.17 -24.56 -2.63
N GLN A 191 -10.87 -25.40 -3.39
CA GLN A 191 -12.10 -25.05 -4.10
C GLN A 191 -13.08 -26.20 -3.97
N LYS A 192 -14.27 -25.91 -3.46
CA LYS A 192 -15.35 -26.89 -3.33
C LYS A 192 -16.63 -26.36 -3.94
N VAL A 193 -17.10 -27.02 -5.00
CA VAL A 193 -18.40 -26.75 -5.61
C VAL A 193 -19.51 -27.26 -4.69
N MET A 194 -20.57 -26.47 -4.53
CA MET A 194 -21.73 -26.72 -3.68
C MET A 194 -23.00 -26.25 -4.40
N THR A 195 -24.15 -26.83 -4.07
CA THR A 195 -25.43 -26.21 -4.44
C THR A 195 -25.70 -24.97 -3.58
N PRO A 196 -26.57 -24.04 -4.03
CA PRO A 196 -27.00 -22.93 -3.20
C PRO A 196 -27.59 -23.38 -1.85
N GLU A 197 -28.39 -24.45 -1.82
CA GLU A 197 -28.98 -24.98 -0.58
C GLU A 197 -27.92 -25.55 0.37
N GLU A 198 -26.93 -26.28 -0.16
CA GLU A 198 -25.80 -26.80 0.64
C GLU A 198 -25.00 -25.66 1.26
N ALA A 199 -24.68 -24.62 0.48
CA ALA A 199 -23.96 -23.45 0.97
C ALA A 199 -24.78 -22.69 2.03
N ALA A 200 -26.07 -22.47 1.77
CA ALA A 200 -26.99 -21.82 2.69
C ALA A 200 -27.05 -22.50 4.05
N GLN A 201 -27.16 -23.83 4.03
CA GLN A 201 -27.25 -24.63 5.26
C GLN A 201 -25.91 -24.68 5.98
N THR A 202 -24.80 -24.77 5.25
CA THR A 202 -23.45 -24.92 5.81
C THR A 202 -22.96 -23.64 6.50
N PHE A 203 -23.11 -22.49 5.83
CA PHE A 203 -22.49 -21.24 6.28
C PHE A 203 -23.47 -20.32 7.04
N TYR A 204 -24.78 -20.47 6.80
CA TYR A 204 -25.78 -19.55 7.35
C TYR A 204 -26.90 -20.27 8.13
N GLY A 205 -26.93 -21.60 8.13
CA GLY A 205 -28.00 -22.38 8.78
C GLY A 205 -29.38 -22.19 8.13
N LEU A 206 -29.43 -21.87 6.84
CA LEU A 206 -30.65 -21.57 6.09
C LEU A 206 -31.00 -22.66 5.10
N LYS A 207 -32.30 -22.76 4.76
CA LYS A 207 -32.79 -23.69 3.73
C LYS A 207 -32.54 -23.22 2.29
N ALA A 208 -32.38 -21.91 2.10
CA ALA A 208 -32.21 -21.28 0.79
C ALA A 208 -31.14 -20.21 0.88
N TYR A 209 -30.33 -20.08 -0.17
CA TYR A 209 -29.25 -19.11 -0.26
C TYR A 209 -29.84 -17.70 -0.44
N PRO A 210 -29.61 -16.78 0.50
CA PRO A 210 -30.36 -15.52 0.52
C PRO A 210 -29.66 -14.37 -0.23
N TRP A 211 -28.42 -14.55 -0.69
CA TRP A 211 -27.57 -13.44 -1.14
C TRP A 211 -27.72 -13.12 -2.61
N ASN A 212 -27.90 -14.13 -3.45
CA ASN A 212 -28.06 -13.94 -4.88
C ASN A 212 -28.96 -15.01 -5.49
N GLU A 213 -30.20 -14.64 -5.82
CA GLU A 213 -31.18 -15.54 -6.45
C GLU A 213 -30.76 -16.01 -7.86
N ALA A 214 -29.84 -15.28 -8.51
CA ALA A 214 -29.32 -15.65 -9.82
C ALA A 214 -28.28 -16.79 -9.75
N ALA A 215 -27.67 -17.03 -8.59
CA ALA A 215 -26.66 -18.06 -8.40
C ALA A 215 -27.23 -19.47 -8.68
N LYS A 216 -26.56 -20.22 -9.54
CA LYS A 216 -26.91 -21.60 -9.92
C LYS A 216 -26.00 -22.64 -9.27
N SER A 217 -24.76 -22.26 -8.96
CA SER A 217 -23.86 -23.02 -8.10
C SER A 217 -23.03 -22.06 -7.25
N ILE A 218 -22.48 -22.59 -6.16
CA ILE A 218 -21.60 -21.86 -5.25
C ILE A 218 -20.25 -22.57 -5.22
N VAL A 219 -19.15 -21.81 -5.24
CA VAL A 219 -17.80 -22.36 -5.02
C VAL A 219 -17.25 -21.79 -3.72
N HIS A 220 -17.05 -22.64 -2.72
CA HIS A 220 -16.32 -22.28 -1.51
C HIS A 220 -14.82 -22.27 -1.81
N VAL A 221 -14.16 -21.15 -1.53
CA VAL A 221 -12.76 -20.92 -1.86
C VAL A 221 -11.97 -20.57 -0.62
N LYS A 222 -10.79 -21.19 -0.48
CA LYS A 222 -9.72 -20.74 0.42
C LYS A 222 -8.52 -20.34 -0.41
N SER A 223 -8.07 -19.11 -0.25
CA SER A 223 -6.95 -18.56 -1.02
C SER A 223 -6.02 -17.77 -0.13
N ARG A 224 -4.79 -17.56 -0.60
CA ARG A 224 -3.80 -16.68 0.02
C ARG A 224 -3.44 -15.57 -0.94
N LEU A 225 -3.50 -14.34 -0.46
CA LEU A 225 -2.87 -13.20 -1.11
C LEU A 225 -1.53 -12.92 -0.42
N SER A 226 -0.50 -12.61 -1.19
CA SER A 226 0.83 -12.28 -0.71
C SER A 226 1.24 -10.90 -1.21
N TRP A 227 1.96 -10.18 -0.36
CA TRP A 227 2.44 -8.83 -0.64
C TRP A 227 3.79 -8.59 0.00
N SER A 228 4.50 -7.62 -0.55
CA SER A 228 5.77 -7.16 -0.04
C SER A 228 5.56 -6.04 0.97
N ASN A 229 6.37 -6.01 2.04
CA ASN A 229 6.39 -4.93 3.03
C ASN A 229 7.58 -3.99 2.75
N ALA A 230 7.45 -2.71 3.11
CA ALA A 230 8.56 -1.77 3.07
C ALA A 230 9.66 -2.21 4.05
N THR A 231 10.92 -2.22 3.60
CA THR A 231 12.08 -2.58 4.42
C THR A 231 13.11 -1.44 4.44
N PHE A 232 13.76 -1.24 5.58
CA PHE A 232 14.83 -0.27 5.76
C PHE A 232 16.17 -0.98 5.92
N ALA A 233 17.24 -0.48 5.32
CA ALA A 233 18.57 -1.08 5.47
C ALA A 233 19.00 -1.10 6.95
N GLY A 234 19.43 -2.27 7.44
CA GLY A 234 19.90 -2.45 8.82
C GLY A 234 18.83 -2.84 9.83
N ARG A 235 17.54 -2.84 9.43
CA ARG A 235 16.55 -3.73 10.04
C ARG A 235 16.29 -4.80 9.00
N GLU A 236 16.69 -6.05 9.27
CA GLU A 236 15.95 -7.15 8.67
C GLU A 236 14.47 -6.82 8.91
N ALA A 237 13.59 -7.09 7.95
CA ALA A 237 12.17 -7.01 8.23
C ALA A 237 12.00 -7.72 9.58
N GLU A 238 11.67 -6.96 10.64
CA GLU A 238 10.92 -7.57 11.71
C GLU A 238 9.67 -7.99 10.96
N VAL A 239 9.72 -9.22 10.45
CA VAL A 239 8.55 -9.97 10.06
C VAL A 239 7.87 -10.14 11.39
N ASP A 240 7.21 -9.06 11.82
CA ASP A 240 6.33 -9.11 12.94
C ASP A 240 5.35 -10.22 12.56
N GLU A 241 5.26 -11.23 13.43
CA GLU A 241 4.31 -12.33 13.26
C GLU A 241 2.87 -11.80 13.08
N GLN A 242 2.61 -10.52 13.42
CA GLN A 242 1.36 -9.80 13.17
C GLN A 242 1.30 -9.03 11.81
N THR A 243 2.42 -8.79 11.11
CA THR A 243 2.50 -8.04 9.82
C THR A 243 2.83 -8.91 8.60
N GLY A 244 2.50 -10.20 8.65
CA GLY A 244 2.87 -11.20 7.64
C GLY A 244 2.79 -10.72 6.18
N THR A 245 3.63 -11.31 5.32
CA THR A 245 3.74 -11.05 3.86
C THR A 245 2.56 -11.63 3.05
N GLY A 246 1.38 -11.62 3.65
CA GLY A 246 0.17 -12.20 3.07
C GLY A 246 -0.86 -12.61 4.10
N LYS A 247 -2.06 -12.86 3.61
CA LYS A 247 -3.22 -13.29 4.39
C LYS A 247 -4.04 -14.32 3.62
N ASP A 248 -4.63 -15.22 4.38
CA ASP A 248 -5.56 -16.22 3.86
C ASP A 248 -6.99 -15.65 3.92
N TYR A 249 -7.71 -15.80 2.82
CA TYR A 249 -9.10 -15.38 2.66
C TYR A 249 -10.00 -16.56 2.35
N GLU A 250 -11.18 -16.55 2.96
CA GLU A 250 -12.22 -17.54 2.78
C GLU A 250 -13.51 -16.86 2.30
N TYR A 251 -14.08 -17.35 1.21
CA TYR A 251 -15.26 -16.75 0.58
C TYR A 251 -16.03 -17.76 -0.26
N LEU A 252 -17.25 -17.39 -0.59
CA LEU A 252 -18.09 -18.04 -1.58
C LEU A 252 -18.01 -17.26 -2.90
N LEU A 253 -17.86 -17.97 -4.01
CA LEU A 253 -18.12 -17.43 -5.34
C LEU A 253 -19.52 -17.86 -5.77
N GLU A 254 -20.28 -16.92 -6.30
CA GLU A 254 -21.60 -17.16 -6.87
C GLU A 254 -21.45 -17.33 -8.37
N MET A 255 -21.92 -18.46 -8.90
CA MET A 255 -21.77 -18.80 -10.31
C MET A 255 -23.12 -18.80 -11.02
N ASP A 256 -23.16 -18.37 -12.27
CA ASP A 256 -24.33 -18.50 -13.12
C ASP A 256 -24.46 -19.91 -13.75
N GLY A 257 -25.44 -20.07 -14.65
CA GLY A 257 -25.71 -21.35 -15.32
C GLY A 257 -24.68 -21.78 -16.38
N VAL A 258 -23.65 -20.97 -16.62
CA VAL A 258 -22.55 -21.24 -17.57
C VAL A 258 -21.18 -21.08 -16.90
N ASP A 259 -21.13 -21.24 -15.58
CA ASP A 259 -19.92 -21.19 -14.74
C ASP A 259 -19.16 -19.84 -14.80
N GLN A 260 -19.88 -18.72 -14.97
CA GLN A 260 -19.31 -17.39 -14.78
C GLN A 260 -19.52 -16.90 -13.35
N ILE A 261 -18.48 -16.28 -12.77
CA ILE A 261 -18.57 -15.63 -11.47
C ILE A 261 -19.46 -14.38 -11.62
N ILE A 262 -20.56 -14.33 -10.87
CA ILE A 262 -21.52 -13.22 -10.86
C ILE A 262 -21.61 -12.51 -9.51
N GLY A 263 -20.84 -12.96 -8.53
CA GLY A 263 -20.78 -12.37 -7.20
C GLY A 263 -20.03 -13.25 -6.21
N GLY A 264 -20.26 -12.99 -4.94
CA GLY A 264 -19.64 -13.73 -3.86
C GLY A 264 -19.87 -13.08 -2.51
N GLU A 265 -19.59 -13.86 -1.46
CA GLU A 265 -19.76 -13.46 -0.06
C GLU A 265 -18.52 -13.85 0.74
N TRP A 266 -18.02 -12.91 1.54
CA TRP A 266 -16.91 -13.19 2.46
C TRP A 266 -17.40 -14.14 3.57
N LEU A 267 -16.46 -14.85 4.21
CA LEU A 267 -16.77 -15.79 5.28
C LEU A 267 -15.83 -15.64 6.47
N ASN A 268 -16.33 -16.00 7.65
CA ASN A 268 -15.55 -16.15 8.87
C ASN A 268 -14.74 -14.87 9.16
N LYS A 269 -13.43 -14.99 9.38
CA LYS A 269 -12.55 -13.85 9.62
C LYS A 269 -12.52 -12.87 8.45
N SER A 270 -12.69 -13.36 7.22
CA SER A 270 -12.68 -12.51 6.03
C SER A 270 -13.91 -11.62 5.92
N ASN A 271 -14.91 -11.74 6.81
CA ASN A 271 -15.99 -10.74 6.90
C ASN A 271 -15.51 -9.39 7.47
N ASP A 272 -14.53 -9.43 8.38
CA ASP A 272 -14.02 -8.25 9.09
C ASP A 272 -12.56 -7.95 8.73
N ASP A 273 -11.97 -8.78 7.86
CA ASP A 273 -10.54 -8.78 7.59
C ASP A 273 -10.27 -9.18 6.14
N HIS A 274 -10.64 -8.27 5.25
CA HIS A 274 -10.41 -8.33 3.81
C HIS A 274 -9.87 -6.97 3.31
N PRO A 275 -9.29 -6.90 2.10
CA PRO A 275 -8.83 -5.64 1.55
C PRO A 275 -10.00 -4.66 1.35
N ASP A 276 -9.76 -3.36 1.55
CA ASP A 276 -10.77 -2.31 1.37
C ASP A 276 -10.96 -2.00 -0.12
N PHE A 277 -9.85 -1.74 -0.80
CA PHE A 277 -9.84 -1.43 -2.22
C PHE A 277 -8.58 -1.98 -2.90
N LEU A 278 -8.65 -2.03 -4.22
CA LEU A 278 -7.57 -2.45 -5.10
C LEU A 278 -7.36 -1.40 -6.19
N TRP A 279 -6.11 -1.10 -6.49
CA TRP A 279 -5.77 -0.15 -7.53
C TRP A 279 -4.43 -0.47 -8.18
N PHE A 280 -4.17 0.11 -9.34
CA PHE A 280 -2.85 0.04 -9.97
C PHE A 280 -2.56 1.30 -10.79
N PRO A 281 -1.28 1.73 -10.87
CA PRO A 281 -0.89 2.84 -11.72
C PRO A 281 -0.94 2.42 -13.20
N GLU A 282 -1.36 3.33 -14.07
CA GLU A 282 -1.36 3.09 -15.53
C GLU A 282 0.05 3.17 -16.14
N GLY A 283 0.98 3.82 -15.44
CA GLY A 283 2.36 3.97 -15.89
C GLY A 283 3.23 4.78 -14.95
N LYS A 284 4.46 5.03 -15.39
CA LYS A 284 5.43 5.86 -14.69
C LYS A 284 5.06 7.35 -14.81
N PRO A 285 5.59 8.22 -13.93
CA PRO A 285 5.57 9.66 -14.14
C PRO A 285 6.08 10.04 -15.54
N ALA A 286 5.61 11.18 -16.07
CA ALA A 286 6.15 11.74 -17.31
C ALA A 286 7.65 12.02 -17.14
N ALA A 287 8.46 11.80 -18.17
CA ALA A 287 9.93 11.89 -18.08
C ALA A 287 10.43 13.27 -17.63
N ASP A 288 9.69 14.33 -17.94
CA ASP A 288 9.95 15.73 -17.59
C ASP A 288 9.32 16.17 -16.26
N THR A 289 8.73 15.24 -15.49
CA THR A 289 8.15 15.54 -14.17
C THR A 289 9.20 16.17 -13.25
N VAL A 290 8.83 17.30 -12.66
CA VAL A 290 9.53 17.93 -11.54
C VAL A 290 8.50 18.12 -10.44
N THR A 291 8.77 17.62 -9.24
CA THR A 291 7.87 17.76 -8.10
C THR A 291 7.77 19.22 -7.66
N ASP A 292 6.74 19.55 -6.87
CA ASP A 292 6.61 20.88 -6.27
C ASP A 292 7.77 21.24 -5.33
N THR A 293 8.48 20.22 -4.82
CA THR A 293 9.71 20.37 -4.03
C THR A 293 10.97 20.55 -4.88
N GLY A 294 10.90 20.37 -6.20
CA GLY A 294 12.02 20.52 -7.12
C GLY A 294 12.78 19.23 -7.47
N LEU A 295 12.27 18.05 -7.06
CA LEU A 295 12.86 16.76 -7.45
C LEU A 295 12.51 16.45 -8.91
N SER A 296 13.53 16.39 -9.77
CA SER A 296 13.38 15.98 -11.17
C SER A 296 13.39 14.46 -11.32
N TYR A 297 12.35 13.92 -11.96
CA TYR A 297 12.25 12.49 -12.28
C TYR A 297 13.32 12.05 -13.28
N ALA A 298 13.69 12.89 -14.25
CA ALA A 298 14.80 12.61 -15.16
C ALA A 298 16.13 12.42 -14.42
N ASN A 299 16.43 13.30 -13.45
CA ASN A 299 17.66 13.20 -12.66
C ASN A 299 17.71 11.93 -11.81
N VAL A 300 16.59 11.58 -11.17
CA VAL A 300 16.53 10.38 -10.32
C VAL A 300 16.53 9.10 -11.18
N THR A 301 15.89 9.11 -12.35
CA THR A 301 15.95 8.01 -13.33
C THR A 301 17.38 7.78 -13.81
N MET A 302 18.16 8.84 -14.08
CA MET A 302 19.57 8.70 -14.46
C MET A 302 20.40 8.01 -13.36
N LEU A 303 20.19 8.37 -12.09
CA LEU A 303 20.84 7.70 -10.96
C LEU A 303 20.38 6.23 -10.84
N LEU A 304 19.10 5.97 -11.04
CA LEU A 304 18.53 4.63 -11.01
C LEU A 304 19.14 3.75 -12.10
N GLU A 305 19.21 4.21 -13.34
CA GLU A 305 19.76 3.46 -14.47
C GLU A 305 21.22 3.06 -14.23
N LYS A 306 22.04 4.00 -13.74
CA LYS A 306 23.42 3.72 -13.32
C LYS A 306 23.48 2.67 -12.21
N SER A 307 22.62 2.80 -11.20
CA SER A 307 22.56 1.89 -10.05
C SER A 307 22.16 0.47 -10.45
N VAL A 308 21.23 0.35 -11.40
CA VAL A 308 20.76 -0.93 -11.95
C VAL A 308 21.85 -1.59 -12.79
N ALA A 309 22.59 -0.81 -13.57
CA ALA A 309 23.73 -1.28 -14.37
C ALA A 309 24.97 -1.60 -13.52
N CYS A 310 25.01 -1.11 -12.27
CA CYS A 310 26.21 -1.08 -11.44
C CYS A 310 27.37 -0.32 -12.10
N ASP A 311 27.03 0.72 -12.85
CA ASP A 311 27.98 1.64 -13.45
C ASP A 311 28.42 2.66 -12.38
N GLN A 312 29.72 2.69 -12.09
CA GLN A 312 30.30 3.59 -11.08
C GLN A 312 30.33 5.05 -11.53
#